data_AF-A0A957QUQ6-F1
#
_entry.id   AF-A0A957QUQ6-F1
#
_cell.length_a   1.000
_cell.length_b   1.000
_cell.length_c   1.000
_cell.angle_alpha   90.00
_cell.angle_beta   90.00
_cell.angle_gamma   90.00
#
_symmetry.space_group_name_H-M   'P 1'
#
loop_
_entity.id
_entity.type
_entity.pdbx_description
1 polymer ?
#
loop_
_entity_poly.entity_id
_entity_poly.type
_entity_poly.pdbx_seq_one_letter_code
_entity_poly.pdbx_strand_id
1 'polypeptide(L)' 'MKLATKPVTLGLIVGNRDFFPAHLCDSGRTTVLKVLEAEGFKVVALSPEESRYGSIESLEEA' A
#
# COMPACT_ATOMS: atom_id res chain seq x y z
N MET A 1 -10.04 -17.46 -27.35
CA MET A 1 -10.12 -17.66 -25.89
C MET A 1 -9.38 -16.52 -25.21
N LYS A 2 -10.06 -15.65 -24.46
CA LYS A 2 -9.39 -14.83 -23.44
C LYS A 2 -9.07 -15.78 -22.29
N LEU A 3 -7.80 -16.11 -22.08
CA LEU A 3 -7.39 -16.73 -20.81
C LEU A 3 -7.84 -15.76 -19.71
N ALA A 4 -8.72 -16.20 -18.82
CA ALA A 4 -9.06 -15.45 -17.61
C ALA A 4 -7.83 -15.54 -16.68
N THR A 5 -6.80 -14.77 -16.98
CA THR A 5 -5.65 -14.59 -16.09
C THR A 5 -6.16 -13.74 -14.94
N LYS A 6 -6.26 -14.35 -13.74
CA LYS A 6 -6.55 -13.61 -12.52
C LYS A 6 -5.57 -12.41 -12.43
N PRO A 7 -6.03 -11.23 -12.01
CA PRO A 7 -5.14 -10.09 -11.86
C PRO A 7 -4.00 -10.43 -10.89
N VAL A 8 -2.77 -10.04 -11.25
CA VAL A 8 -1.60 -10.20 -10.38
C VAL A 8 -1.88 -9.44 -9.08
N THR A 9 -1.61 -10.10 -7.95
CA THR A 9 -1.78 -9.50 -6.62
C THR A 9 -0.42 -9.02 -6.10
N LEU A 10 -0.35 -7.76 -5.70
CA LEU A 10 0.85 -7.11 -5.15
C LEU A 10 0.64 -6.78 -3.67
N GLY A 11 1.66 -7.05 -2.85
CA GLY A 11 1.76 -6.49 -1.51
C GLY A 11 2.45 -5.12 -1.59
N LEU A 12 1.80 -4.08 -1.07
CA LEU A 12 2.36 -2.73 -0.97
C LEU A 12 2.73 -2.45 0.48
N ILE A 13 4.03 -2.28 0.71
CA ILE A 13 4.58 -1.86 2.00
C ILE A 13 4.91 -0.37 1.92
N VAL A 14 4.35 0.42 2.83
CA VAL A 14 4.66 1.83 3.00
C VAL A 14 5.46 1.96 4.28
N GLY A 15 6.75 2.29 4.18
CA GLY A 15 7.61 2.44 5.36
C GLY A 15 7.63 3.88 5.87
N ASN A 16 7.75 4.05 7.18
CA ASN A 16 8.01 5.35 7.80
C ASN A 16 8.97 5.23 9.00
N ARG A 17 9.44 6.38 9.51
CA ARG A 17 10.22 6.52 10.75
C ARG A 17 9.81 7.82 11.44
N ASP A 18 9.91 7.88 12.77
CA ASP A 18 9.52 9.05 13.60
C ASP A 18 10.04 10.42 13.14
N PHE A 19 11.14 10.45 12.40
CA PHE A 19 11.73 11.69 11.88
C PHE A 19 10.94 12.27 10.69
N PHE A 20 10.24 11.46 9.92
CA PHE A 20 9.56 11.90 8.70
C PHE A 20 8.09 12.28 8.97
N PRO A 21 7.56 13.30 8.26
CA PRO A 21 6.16 13.69 8.42
C PRO A 21 5.22 12.56 8.00
N ALA A 22 4.53 11.96 8.97
CA ALA A 22 3.70 10.78 8.75
C ALA A 22 2.55 10.98 7.73
N HIS A 23 2.05 12.21 7.55
CA HIS A 23 1.02 12.51 6.52
C HIS A 23 1.51 12.23 5.08
N LEU A 24 2.83 12.18 4.86
CA LEU A 24 3.38 11.81 3.55
C LEU A 24 3.06 10.36 3.21
N CYS A 25 2.98 9.48 4.20
CA CYS A 25 2.58 8.08 4.01
C CYS A 25 1.16 7.98 3.48
N ASP A 26 0.22 8.79 3.99
CA ASP A 26 -1.16 8.82 3.52
C ASP A 26 -1.26 9.22 2.03
N SER A 27 -0.65 10.36 1.70
CA SER A 27 -0.64 10.87 0.32
C SER A 27 0.10 9.94 -0.66
N GLY A 28 1.24 9.40 -0.25
CA GLY A 28 2.06 8.48 -1.05
C GLY A 28 1.36 7.15 -1.27
N ARG A 29 0.84 6.54 -0.20
CA ARG A 29 0.05 5.30 -0.24
C ARG A 29 -1.15 5.44 -1.18
N THR A 30 -1.94 6.50 -1.02
CA THR A 30 -3.11 6.78 -1.86
C THR A 30 -2.74 6.91 -3.34
N THR A 31 -1.63 7.60 -3.63
CA THR A 31 -1.15 7.75 -5.01
C THR A 31 -0.74 6.42 -5.62
N VAL A 32 0.05 5.61 -4.89
CA VAL A 32 0.54 4.31 -5.39
C VAL A 32 -0.61 3.33 -5.59
N LEU A 33 -1.55 3.24 -4.63
CA LEU A 33 -2.74 2.40 -4.76
C LEU A 33 -3.54 2.73 -6.02
N LYS A 34 -3.82 4.02 -6.24
CA LYS A 34 -4.57 4.47 -7.42
C LYS A 34 -3.88 4.10 -8.73
N VAL A 35 -2.56 4.24 -8.82
CA VAL A 35 -1.80 3.87 -10.03
C VAL A 35 -1.84 2.36 -10.25
N LEU A 36 -1.55 1.56 -9.21
CA LEU A 36 -1.54 0.10 -9.33
C LEU A 36 -2.92 -0.48 -9.70
N GLU A 37 -3.99 0.06 -9.13
CA GLU A 37 -5.36 -0.31 -9.49
C GLU A 37 -5.69 0.06 -10.95
N ALA A 38 -5.25 1.24 -11.41
CA ALA A 38 -5.44 1.68 -12.80
C ALA A 38 -4.69 0.79 -13.81
N GLU A 39 -3.53 0.25 -13.43
CA GLU A 39 -2.76 -0.72 -14.21
C GLU A 39 -3.33 -2.15 -14.15
N GLY A 40 -4.43 -2.37 -13.41
CA GLY A 40 -5.13 -3.66 -13.34
C GLY A 40 -4.56 -4.64 -12.32
N PHE A 41 -3.76 -4.18 -11.37
CA PHE A 41 -3.29 -4.98 -10.25
C PHE A 41 -4.33 -5.05 -9.13
N LYS A 42 -4.39 -6.19 -8.45
CA LYS A 42 -5.00 -6.26 -7.13
C LYS A 42 -3.91 -5.89 -6.11
N VAL A 43 -4.19 -4.95 -5.21
CA VAL A 43 -3.20 -4.55 -4.19
C VAL A 43 -3.70 -4.89 -2.79
N VAL A 44 -2.80 -5.37 -1.95
CA VAL A 44 -2.99 -5.55 -0.50
C VAL A 44 -1.99 -4.65 0.20
N ALA A 45 -2.47 -3.81 1.09
CA ALA A 45 -1.67 -2.87 1.88
C ALA A 45 -2.33 -2.71 3.25
N LEU A 46 -1.55 -2.39 4.28
CA LEU A 46 -2.10 -1.96 5.57
C LEU A 46 -3.01 -0.75 5.38
N SER A 47 -4.12 -0.75 6.10
CA SER A 47 -5.08 0.35 6.15
C SER A 47 -4.67 1.39 7.20
N PRO A 48 -5.15 2.64 7.07
CA PRO A 48 -4.96 3.67 8.09
C PRO A 48 -5.51 3.30 9.48
N GLU A 49 -6.40 2.30 9.56
CA GLU A 49 -6.95 1.77 10.80
C GLU A 49 -6.07 0.69 11.44
N GLU A 50 -5.24 0.00 10.66
CA GLU A 50 -4.34 -1.07 11.14
C GLU A 50 -2.99 -0.52 11.64
N SER A 51 -2.52 0.58 11.06
CA SER A 51 -1.33 1.30 11.52
C SER A 51 -1.40 2.78 11.14
N ARG A 52 -0.48 3.61 11.68
CA ARG A 52 -0.45 5.05 11.42
C ARG A 52 -0.40 5.32 9.91
N TYR A 53 -1.49 5.81 9.32
CA TYR A 53 -1.64 6.02 7.86
C TYR A 53 -1.39 4.78 6.98
N GLY A 54 -1.47 3.57 7.55
CA GLY A 54 -1.13 2.33 6.86
C GLY A 54 0.36 2.19 6.55
N SER A 55 1.23 2.86 7.34
CA SER A 55 2.68 2.70 7.25
C SER A 55 3.24 1.76 8.32
N ILE A 56 4.37 1.13 7.99
CA ILE A 56 5.14 0.26 8.87
C ILE A 56 6.31 1.07 9.45
N GLU A 57 6.34 1.15 10.77
CA GLU A 57 7.37 1.81 11.58
C GLU A 57 8.05 0.81 12.54
N SER A 58 7.45 -0.36 12.79
CA SER A 58 8.01 -1.43 13.65
C SER A 58 7.95 -2.84 13.04
N LEU A 59 8.58 -3.82 13.70
CA LEU A 59 8.56 -5.22 13.25
C LEU A 59 7.20 -5.90 13.50
N GLU A 60 6.44 -5.43 14.48
CA GLU A 60 5.11 -5.94 14.81
C GLU A 60 4.07 -5.64 13.72
N GLU A 61 4.31 -4.59 12.93
CA GLU A 61 3.46 -4.18 11.81
C GLU A 61 3.83 -4.87 10.47
N ALA A 62 4.96 -5.58 10.41
CA ALA A 62 5.51 -6.20 9.19
C ALA A 62 5.12 -7.68 9.02
#